data_AF-A0A969KHS2-F1
#
_entry.id   AF-A0A969KHS2-F1
#
_cell.length_a   1.000
_cell.length_b   1.000
_cell.length_c   1.000
_cell.angle_alpha   90.00
_cell.angle_beta   90.00
_cell.angle_gamma   90.00
#
_symmetry.space_group_name_H-M   'P 1'
#
loop_
_entity.id
_entity.type
_entity.pdbx_description
1 polymer ?
#
loop_
_entity_poly.entity_id
_entity_poly.type
_entity_poly.pdbx_seq_one_letter_code
_entity_poly.pdbx_strand_id
1 'polypeptide(L)'
;MSVADGTVANTNAMSLASNTLQLQGVAGIATGVTMSDIGAVGAPDLSVTFNKATSESTVSAYRVMLVPNANVAAFNLTAAQAVPTNRYINVTPSGSNTYTENFGASSTDVLGNPLVNGMTYKAFVLSIADGTNAIGNTISSGSNALQLQTVATAATNVMALDTNETATGEDVLVYFDAAADEATISQYRILMVKDANVGSFNLTAANA
;
A
#
# COMPACT_ATOMS: atom_id res chain seq x y z
N MET A 1 -3.98 -51.59 -20.39
CA MET A 1 -4.82 -52.68 -20.91
C MET A 1 -3.90 -53.77 -21.43
N SER A 2 -4.01 -54.99 -20.92
CA SER A 2 -3.43 -56.18 -21.56
C SER A 2 -4.49 -56.82 -22.47
N VAL A 3 -4.08 -57.20 -23.67
CA VAL A 3 -4.94 -57.83 -24.68
C VAL A 3 -4.72 -59.34 -24.66
N ALA A 4 -5.81 -60.10 -24.66
CA ALA A 4 -5.77 -61.56 -24.64
C ALA A 4 -5.24 -62.11 -25.98
N ASP A 5 -4.48 -63.21 -25.91
CA ASP A 5 -3.86 -63.85 -27.08
C ASP A 5 -4.83 -64.77 -27.86
N GLY A 6 -6.03 -65.03 -27.32
CA GLY A 6 -7.04 -65.88 -27.92
C GLY A 6 -6.75 -67.38 -27.90
N THR A 7 -5.62 -67.80 -27.29
CA THR A 7 -5.20 -69.21 -27.21
C THR A 7 -5.13 -69.73 -25.78
N VAL A 8 -4.55 -68.95 -24.86
CA VAL A 8 -4.45 -69.26 -23.43
C VAL A 8 -5.32 -68.29 -22.61
N ALA A 9 -5.41 -67.04 -23.03
CA ALA A 9 -6.30 -66.04 -22.44
C ALA A 9 -7.31 -65.54 -23.47
N ASN A 10 -8.59 -65.55 -23.09
CA ASN A 10 -9.72 -65.17 -23.94
C ASN A 10 -10.41 -63.86 -23.51
N THR A 11 -9.91 -63.20 -22.46
CA THR A 11 -10.42 -61.91 -21.97
C THR A 11 -9.29 -60.91 -21.76
N ASN A 12 -9.52 -59.67 -22.21
CA ASN A 12 -8.60 -58.55 -21.96
C ASN A 12 -8.67 -58.16 -20.47
N ALA A 13 -7.57 -57.65 -19.91
CA ALA A 13 -7.57 -57.10 -18.57
C ALA A 13 -7.18 -55.61 -18.57
N MET A 14 -7.92 -54.83 -17.78
CA MET A 14 -7.58 -53.45 -17.48
C MET A 14 -6.77 -53.40 -16.19
N SER A 15 -5.72 -52.57 -16.17
CA SER A 15 -5.06 -52.23 -14.91
C SER A 15 -5.99 -51.38 -14.05
N LEU A 16 -5.65 -51.23 -12.76
CA LEU A 16 -6.21 -50.17 -11.94
C LEU A 16 -5.91 -48.80 -12.56
N ALA A 17 -6.74 -47.81 -12.25
CA ALA A 17 -6.44 -46.43 -12.61
C ALA A 17 -5.10 -46.01 -12.02
N SER A 18 -4.32 -45.21 -12.75
CA SER A 18 -3.13 -44.57 -12.20
C SER A 18 -3.51 -43.59 -11.08
N ASN A 19 -2.52 -43.07 -10.38
CA ASN A 19 -2.71 -41.84 -9.61
C ASN A 19 -3.14 -40.70 -10.54
N THR A 20 -3.83 -39.71 -9.97
CA THR A 20 -4.13 -38.46 -10.64
C THR A 20 -2.85 -37.63 -10.81
N LEU A 21 -2.67 -37.02 -11.99
CA LEU A 21 -1.65 -36.02 -12.26
C LEU A 21 -2.32 -34.65 -12.30
N GLN A 22 -2.02 -33.79 -11.34
CA GLN A 22 -2.41 -32.38 -11.39
C GLN A 22 -1.29 -31.57 -12.06
N LEU A 23 -1.63 -30.79 -13.09
CA LEU A 23 -0.73 -29.74 -13.58
C LEU A 23 -0.69 -28.62 -12.53
N GLN A 24 0.39 -28.56 -11.78
CA GLN A 24 0.54 -27.61 -10.68
C GLN A 24 0.87 -26.21 -11.22
N GLY A 25 -0.02 -25.24 -10.96
CA GLY A 25 0.12 -23.86 -11.41
C GLY A 25 0.87 -22.96 -10.42
N VAL A 26 0.91 -21.68 -10.75
CA VAL A 26 1.31 -20.60 -9.84
C VAL A 26 0.06 -19.93 -9.25
N ALA A 27 0.23 -19.32 -8.08
CA ALA A 27 -0.79 -18.52 -7.42
C ALA A 27 -1.26 -17.41 -8.36
N GLY A 28 -2.53 -17.02 -8.25
CA GLY A 28 -3.02 -15.86 -8.96
C GLY A 28 -2.28 -14.58 -8.52
N ILE A 29 -1.94 -13.73 -9.48
CA ILE A 29 -1.19 -12.50 -9.23
C ILE A 29 -2.10 -11.38 -8.73
N ALA A 30 -1.75 -10.74 -7.61
CA ALA A 30 -2.36 -9.49 -7.19
C ALA A 30 -1.98 -8.35 -8.15
N THR A 31 -2.90 -7.41 -8.40
CA THR A 31 -2.72 -6.35 -9.41
C THR A 31 -3.11 -4.98 -8.87
N GLY A 32 -2.84 -3.91 -9.63
CA GLY A 32 -3.31 -2.57 -9.28
C GLY A 32 -2.75 -2.05 -7.96
N VAL A 33 -1.50 -2.40 -7.64
CA VAL A 33 -0.86 -1.95 -6.40
C VAL A 33 -0.62 -0.44 -6.47
N THR A 34 -1.15 0.30 -5.52
CA THR A 34 -0.98 1.75 -5.37
C THR A 34 -0.56 2.09 -3.95
N MET A 35 0.14 3.21 -3.81
CA MET A 35 0.50 3.78 -2.52
C MET A 35 0.09 5.23 -2.42
N SER A 36 -0.35 5.63 -1.24
CA SER A 36 -0.61 7.02 -0.88
C SER A 36 -0.02 7.35 0.48
N ASP A 37 0.46 8.58 0.62
CA ASP A 37 0.81 9.14 1.90
C ASP A 37 -0.47 9.60 2.60
N ILE A 38 -0.68 9.18 3.86
CA ILE A 38 -1.87 9.47 4.65
C ILE A 38 -1.55 10.25 5.94
N GLY A 39 -0.33 10.81 6.03
CA GLY A 39 0.31 11.44 7.19
C GLY A 39 -0.56 11.94 8.35
N ALA A 40 -0.14 11.58 9.58
CA ALA A 40 -0.62 12.17 10.83
C ALA A 40 0.46 12.10 11.92
N VAL A 41 0.43 13.04 12.88
CA VAL A 41 1.39 13.14 13.98
C VAL A 41 1.47 11.83 14.78
N GLY A 42 2.67 11.23 14.84
CA GLY A 42 2.97 10.07 15.68
C GLY A 42 2.54 8.70 15.14
N ALA A 43 2.11 8.62 13.88
CA ALA A 43 1.64 7.40 13.24
C ALA A 43 2.23 7.26 11.84
N PRO A 44 2.34 6.04 11.32
CA PRO A 44 2.85 5.81 9.97
C PRO A 44 2.07 6.43 8.83
N ASP A 45 2.85 6.83 7.86
CA ASP A 45 2.48 7.72 6.78
C ASP A 45 1.98 7.00 5.51
N LEU A 46 1.97 5.66 5.41
CA LEU A 46 1.71 4.97 4.14
C LEU A 46 0.50 4.05 4.15
N SER A 47 -0.35 4.22 3.14
CA SER A 47 -1.40 3.26 2.79
C SER A 47 -1.07 2.59 1.46
N VAL A 48 -1.21 1.27 1.41
CA VAL A 48 -1.04 0.44 0.22
C VAL A 48 -2.37 -0.20 -0.13
N THR A 49 -2.83 0.00 -1.36
CA THR A 49 -4.04 -0.63 -1.89
C THR A 49 -3.69 -1.55 -3.04
N PHE A 50 -4.38 -2.69 -3.16
CA PHE A 50 -4.22 -3.60 -4.29
C PHE A 50 -5.51 -4.38 -4.59
N ASN A 51 -5.63 -4.83 -5.83
CA ASN A 51 -6.71 -5.71 -6.26
C ASN A 51 -6.33 -7.17 -6.05
N LYS A 52 -7.32 -7.96 -5.63
CA LYS A 52 -7.17 -9.41 -5.46
C LYS A 52 -6.66 -10.08 -6.73
N ALA A 53 -6.09 -11.27 -6.56
CA ALA A 53 -5.83 -12.18 -7.65
C ALA A 53 -7.10 -12.54 -8.42
N THR A 54 -6.95 -12.86 -9.72
CA THR A 54 -8.07 -13.31 -10.57
C THR A 54 -8.82 -14.48 -9.93
N SER A 55 -8.09 -15.45 -9.36
CA SER A 55 -8.66 -16.49 -8.49
C SER A 55 -7.88 -16.63 -7.19
N GLU A 56 -8.54 -16.31 -6.07
CA GLU A 56 -7.99 -16.52 -4.73
C GLU A 56 -8.02 -17.98 -4.29
N SER A 57 -8.68 -18.88 -5.03
CA SER A 57 -8.65 -20.33 -4.75
C SER A 57 -7.25 -20.93 -4.88
N THR A 58 -6.29 -20.18 -5.42
CA THR A 58 -4.88 -20.57 -5.58
C THR A 58 -3.95 -19.86 -4.60
N VAL A 59 -4.50 -19.00 -3.75
CA VAL A 59 -3.74 -18.10 -2.87
C VAL A 59 -4.05 -18.41 -1.41
N SER A 60 -3.04 -18.69 -0.61
CA SER A 60 -3.18 -18.86 0.85
C SER A 60 -3.04 -17.55 1.62
N ALA A 61 -2.20 -16.63 1.14
CA ALA A 61 -1.95 -15.33 1.74
C ALA A 61 -1.40 -14.33 0.72
N TYR A 62 -1.62 -13.05 0.95
CA TYR A 62 -0.82 -11.99 0.34
C TYR A 62 0.17 -11.44 1.37
N ARG A 63 1.38 -11.12 0.92
CA ARG A 63 2.38 -10.40 1.72
C ARG A 63 2.66 -9.06 1.07
N VAL A 64 2.30 -7.98 1.75
CA VAL A 64 2.49 -6.60 1.29
C VAL A 64 3.82 -6.08 1.83
N MET A 65 4.69 -5.61 0.94
CA MET A 65 6.08 -5.27 1.23
C MET A 65 6.41 -3.88 0.72
N LEU A 66 7.19 -3.11 1.50
CA LEU A 66 7.75 -1.83 1.09
C LEU A 66 9.24 -1.98 0.74
N VAL A 67 9.60 -1.52 -0.45
CA VAL A 67 10.95 -1.64 -1.01
C VAL A 67 11.49 -0.23 -1.25
N PRO A 68 12.68 0.11 -0.72
CA PRO A 68 13.32 1.38 -1.04
C PRO A 68 13.56 1.48 -2.55
N ASN A 69 13.35 2.65 -3.13
CA ASN A 69 13.42 2.85 -4.57
C ASN A 69 14.77 2.43 -5.18
N ALA A 70 15.86 2.59 -4.42
CA ALA A 70 17.21 2.14 -4.81
C ALA A 70 17.33 0.61 -4.98
N ASN A 71 16.48 -0.17 -4.31
CA ASN A 71 16.52 -1.64 -4.31
C ASN A 71 15.48 -2.26 -5.24
N VAL A 72 14.56 -1.46 -5.80
CA VAL A 72 13.46 -1.93 -6.65
C VAL A 72 13.95 -2.76 -7.85
N ALA A 73 15.05 -2.35 -8.49
CA ALA A 73 15.57 -3.04 -9.67
C ALA A 73 16.03 -4.48 -9.38
N ALA A 74 16.44 -4.76 -8.15
CA ALA A 74 16.85 -6.10 -7.71
C ALA A 74 15.72 -6.90 -7.03
N PHE A 75 14.57 -6.27 -6.78
CA PHE A 75 13.48 -6.89 -6.05
C PHE A 75 12.61 -7.77 -6.96
N ASN A 76 12.90 -9.07 -6.96
CA ASN A 76 12.20 -10.08 -7.75
C ASN A 76 11.47 -11.08 -6.84
N LEU A 77 10.84 -12.10 -7.46
CA LEU A 77 10.10 -13.14 -6.74
C LEU A 77 10.94 -13.85 -5.67
N THR A 78 12.20 -14.16 -5.95
CA THR A 78 13.11 -14.81 -5.00
C THR A 78 13.42 -13.88 -3.81
N ALA A 79 13.69 -12.60 -4.08
CA ALA A 79 13.93 -11.61 -3.03
C ALA A 79 12.70 -11.44 -2.14
N ALA A 80 11.49 -11.38 -2.72
CA ALA A 80 10.25 -11.25 -1.97
C ALA A 80 9.95 -12.48 -1.10
N GLN A 81 10.26 -13.69 -1.57
CA GLN A 81 10.09 -14.92 -0.78
C GLN A 81 11.04 -14.99 0.42
N ALA A 82 12.21 -14.35 0.32
CA ALA A 82 13.22 -14.33 1.37
C ALA A 82 12.96 -13.27 2.46
N VAL A 83 11.95 -12.40 2.30
CA VAL A 83 11.63 -11.36 3.27
C VAL A 83 11.14 -11.98 4.59
N PRO A 84 11.76 -11.67 5.74
CA PRO A 84 11.33 -12.14 7.06
C PRO A 84 9.91 -11.70 7.44
N THR A 85 9.25 -12.47 8.30
CA THR A 85 7.83 -12.29 8.65
C THR A 85 7.49 -10.97 9.35
N ASN A 86 8.47 -10.31 9.95
CA ASN A 86 8.30 -9.02 10.62
C ASN A 86 8.52 -7.81 9.70
N ARG A 87 8.69 -8.02 8.39
CA ARG A 87 8.99 -6.95 7.40
C ARG A 87 7.95 -6.84 6.29
N TYR A 88 6.77 -7.41 6.53
CA TYR A 88 5.63 -7.32 5.63
C TYR A 88 4.33 -7.36 6.43
N ILE A 89 3.25 -6.94 5.80
CA ILE A 89 1.90 -7.17 6.30
C ILE A 89 1.33 -8.42 5.64
N ASN A 90 0.84 -9.37 6.44
CA ASN A 90 0.20 -10.58 5.95
C ASN A 90 -1.31 -10.36 5.84
N VAL A 91 -1.88 -10.58 4.66
CA VAL A 91 -3.30 -10.43 4.38
C VAL A 91 -3.87 -11.79 4.01
N THR A 92 -4.91 -12.21 4.72
CA THR A 92 -5.66 -13.43 4.41
C THR A 92 -6.70 -13.14 3.33
N PRO A 93 -6.76 -13.92 2.23
CA PRO A 93 -7.80 -13.76 1.22
C PRO A 93 -9.21 -13.86 1.82
N SER A 94 -10.08 -12.91 1.48
CA SER A 94 -11.45 -12.80 1.96
C SER A 94 -12.51 -12.81 0.85
N GLY A 95 -12.09 -12.84 -0.43
CA GLY A 95 -12.95 -12.63 -1.58
C GLY A 95 -13.17 -11.16 -1.95
N SER A 96 -12.68 -10.21 -1.14
CA SER A 96 -12.79 -8.77 -1.42
C SER A 96 -12.04 -8.38 -2.69
N ASN A 97 -12.66 -7.57 -3.55
CA ASN A 97 -12.04 -7.14 -4.82
C ASN A 97 -10.75 -6.33 -4.60
N THR A 98 -10.69 -5.57 -3.50
CA THR A 98 -9.60 -4.67 -3.17
C THR A 98 -9.28 -4.79 -1.68
N TYR A 99 -8.00 -4.72 -1.35
CA TYR A 99 -7.46 -4.72 0.01
C TYR A 99 -6.66 -3.43 0.23
N THR A 100 -6.65 -2.93 1.48
CA THR A 100 -5.91 -1.74 1.89
C THR A 100 -5.21 -2.00 3.20
N GLU A 101 -3.90 -1.77 3.24
CA GLU A 101 -3.05 -2.00 4.40
C GLU A 101 -2.24 -0.76 4.74
N ASN A 102 -2.12 -0.47 6.03
CA ASN A 102 -1.44 0.74 6.53
C ASN A 102 -0.14 0.37 7.25
N PHE A 103 0.93 1.11 6.97
CA PHE A 103 2.29 0.72 7.33
C PHE A 103 2.88 1.48 8.52
N GLY A 104 2.50 1.08 9.74
CA GLY A 104 3.15 1.24 11.07
C GLY A 104 4.32 2.21 11.30
N ALA A 105 4.31 3.02 12.37
CA ALA A 105 5.50 3.75 12.82
C ALA A 105 6.60 2.75 13.26
N SER A 106 6.15 1.55 13.63
CA SER A 106 6.95 0.35 13.86
C SER A 106 7.17 -0.51 12.61
N SER A 107 6.58 -0.16 11.46
CA SER A 107 6.79 -0.87 10.22
C SER A 107 8.19 -0.60 9.68
N THR A 108 8.69 -1.58 8.95
CA THR A 108 10.00 -1.52 8.32
C THR A 108 9.88 -1.83 6.84
N ASP A 109 10.88 -1.41 6.09
CA ASP A 109 11.08 -1.88 4.72
C ASP A 109 11.55 -3.34 4.69
N VAL A 110 11.66 -3.92 3.50
CA VAL A 110 12.15 -5.31 3.31
C VAL A 110 13.57 -5.54 3.86
N LEU A 111 14.37 -4.49 4.03
CA LEU A 111 15.72 -4.55 4.60
C LEU A 111 15.71 -4.49 6.14
N GLY A 112 14.57 -4.16 6.74
CA GLY A 112 14.37 -4.04 8.18
C GLY A 112 14.66 -2.65 8.73
N ASN A 113 14.81 -1.65 7.86
CA ASN A 113 14.97 -0.27 8.29
C ASN A 113 13.61 0.35 8.58
N PRO A 114 13.49 1.21 9.61
CA PRO A 114 12.31 2.05 9.79
C PRO A 114 12.01 2.87 8.55
N LEU A 115 10.73 3.17 8.33
CA LEU A 115 10.31 4.08 7.27
C LEU A 115 10.71 5.51 7.66
N VAL A 116 11.31 6.24 6.71
CA VAL A 116 11.89 7.58 6.98
C VAL A 116 11.43 8.61 5.96
N ASN A 117 11.17 9.81 6.45
CA ASN A 117 10.85 10.97 5.62
C ASN A 117 11.98 11.32 4.65
N GLY A 118 11.62 11.79 3.46
CA GLY A 118 12.54 12.07 2.36
C GLY A 118 12.98 10.84 1.55
N MET A 119 12.72 9.62 2.04
CA MET A 119 13.02 8.39 1.29
C MET A 119 11.86 8.00 0.38
N THR A 120 12.20 7.49 -0.80
CA THR A 120 11.22 6.99 -1.78
C THR A 120 11.10 5.48 -1.69
N TYR A 121 9.87 4.99 -1.64
CA TYR A 121 9.53 3.56 -1.58
C TYR A 121 8.63 3.14 -2.74
N LYS A 122 8.54 1.83 -2.96
CA LYS A 122 7.52 1.15 -3.77
C LYS A 122 6.93 -0.02 -3.01
N ALA A 123 5.64 -0.27 -3.16
CA ALA A 123 4.98 -1.46 -2.65
C ALA A 123 4.98 -2.59 -3.68
N PHE A 124 5.06 -3.82 -3.16
CA PHE A 124 4.87 -5.06 -3.89
C PHE A 124 3.98 -5.99 -3.08
N VAL A 125 3.23 -6.84 -3.78
CA VAL A 125 2.38 -7.86 -3.18
C VAL A 125 2.82 -9.23 -3.66
N LEU A 126 3.23 -10.09 -2.74
CA LEU A 126 3.55 -11.50 -3.01
C LEU A 126 2.31 -12.34 -2.70
N SER A 127 1.73 -12.97 -3.72
CA SER A 127 0.72 -14.03 -3.54
C SER A 127 1.40 -15.34 -3.20
N ILE A 128 1.07 -15.90 -2.04
CA ILE A 128 1.54 -17.20 -1.59
C ILE A 128 0.59 -18.27 -2.09
N ALA A 129 1.13 -19.31 -2.72
CA ALA A 129 0.36 -20.43 -3.22
C ALA A 129 -0.34 -21.21 -2.10
N ASP A 130 -1.47 -21.83 -2.40
CA ASP A 130 -2.26 -22.62 -1.43
C ASP A 130 -1.72 -24.04 -1.23
N GLY A 131 -0.79 -24.48 -2.06
CA GLY A 131 -0.20 -25.83 -2.03
C GLY A 131 -1.12 -26.93 -2.58
N THR A 132 -2.34 -26.59 -3.01
CA THR A 132 -3.36 -27.54 -3.49
C THR A 132 -3.74 -27.26 -4.93
N ASN A 133 -4.14 -26.02 -5.24
CA ASN A 133 -4.48 -25.57 -6.59
C ASN A 133 -3.29 -24.88 -7.28
N ALA A 134 -2.30 -24.41 -6.51
CA ALA A 134 -1.03 -23.90 -6.99
C ALA A 134 0.10 -24.24 -6.02
N ILE A 135 1.33 -24.32 -6.54
CA ILE A 135 2.54 -24.53 -5.73
C ILE A 135 3.55 -23.39 -5.83
N GLY A 136 3.48 -22.59 -6.91
CA GLY A 136 4.39 -21.48 -7.14
C GLY A 136 3.82 -20.16 -6.66
N ASN A 137 4.61 -19.36 -5.93
CA ASN A 137 4.21 -18.00 -5.56
C ASN A 137 4.35 -17.05 -6.75
N THR A 138 3.65 -15.91 -6.71
CA THR A 138 3.77 -14.84 -7.72
C THR A 138 3.88 -13.48 -7.06
N ILE A 139 4.64 -12.56 -7.66
CA ILE A 139 4.78 -11.19 -7.19
C ILE A 139 4.10 -10.23 -8.16
N SER A 140 3.41 -9.23 -7.64
CA SER A 140 2.81 -8.15 -8.41
C SER A 140 3.87 -7.29 -9.12
N SER A 141 3.42 -6.47 -10.07
CA SER A 141 4.18 -5.27 -10.44
C SER A 141 4.32 -4.33 -9.23
N GLY A 142 5.40 -3.55 -9.18
CA GLY A 142 5.56 -2.52 -8.17
C GLY A 142 4.57 -1.37 -8.35
N SER A 143 4.22 -0.71 -7.25
CA SER A 143 3.34 0.47 -7.25
C SER A 143 3.97 1.72 -7.91
N ASN A 144 3.23 2.83 -7.85
CA ASN A 144 3.83 4.16 -7.94
C ASN A 144 4.95 4.33 -6.91
N ALA A 145 5.98 5.09 -7.28
CA ALA A 145 6.99 5.53 -6.33
C ALA A 145 6.37 6.62 -5.44
N LEU A 146 6.63 6.55 -4.14
CA LEU A 146 6.14 7.53 -3.18
C LEU A 146 7.29 7.94 -2.26
N GLN A 147 7.58 9.24 -2.23
CA GLN A 147 8.49 9.80 -1.24
C GLN A 147 7.69 10.13 0.00
N LEU A 148 8.15 9.64 1.14
CA LEU A 148 7.53 9.92 2.42
C LEU A 148 7.76 11.38 2.81
N GLN A 149 6.71 12.11 3.17
CA GLN A 149 6.81 13.51 3.52
C GLN A 149 6.15 13.79 4.87
N THR A 150 6.78 14.65 5.67
CA THR A 150 6.11 15.24 6.82
C THR A 150 5.25 16.40 6.33
N VAL A 151 3.95 16.34 6.56
CA VAL A 151 3.05 17.48 6.34
C VAL A 151 3.06 18.40 7.57
N ALA A 152 3.10 19.70 7.33
CA ALA A 152 2.99 20.67 8.40
C ALA A 152 1.62 20.58 9.08
N THR A 153 1.60 20.63 10.41
CA THR A 153 0.33 20.64 11.15
C THR A 153 -0.34 22.01 11.05
N ALA A 154 -1.67 22.03 10.94
CA ALA A 154 -2.41 23.29 10.86
C ALA A 154 -2.52 23.96 12.23
N ALA A 155 -2.41 25.30 12.26
CA ALA A 155 -2.88 26.10 13.38
C ALA A 155 -4.40 25.98 13.52
N THR A 156 -4.92 26.12 14.74
CA THR A 156 -6.34 25.98 15.06
C THR A 156 -6.89 27.24 15.72
N ASN A 157 -8.21 27.28 15.96
CA ASN A 157 -8.88 28.36 16.70
C ASN A 157 -8.56 29.77 16.17
N VAL A 158 -8.49 29.91 14.84
CA VAL A 158 -8.21 31.19 14.18
C VAL A 158 -9.39 32.15 14.38
N MET A 159 -9.11 33.30 14.98
CA MET A 159 -10.06 34.38 15.22
C MET A 159 -9.44 35.72 14.80
N ALA A 160 -10.26 36.60 14.24
CA ALA A 160 -9.88 37.96 13.92
C ALA A 160 -10.78 38.94 14.67
N LEU A 161 -10.21 39.99 15.23
CA LEU A 161 -10.90 41.07 15.91
C LEU A 161 -10.50 42.38 15.25
N ASP A 162 -11.49 43.19 14.89
CA ASP A 162 -11.27 44.59 14.58
C ASP A 162 -11.19 45.38 15.89
N THR A 163 -10.08 46.08 16.10
CA THR A 163 -9.75 46.71 17.39
C THR A 163 -9.92 48.23 17.40
N ASN A 164 -10.25 48.84 16.26
CA ASN A 164 -10.46 50.28 16.15
C ASN A 164 -11.42 50.61 15.00
N GLU A 165 -11.75 51.88 14.80
CA GLU A 165 -12.75 52.31 13.81
C GLU A 165 -12.09 53.05 12.64
N THR A 166 -10.95 52.54 12.14
CA THR A 166 -10.24 53.22 11.04
C THR A 166 -10.88 53.01 9.67
N ALA A 167 -11.86 52.09 9.57
CA ALA A 167 -12.47 51.63 8.31
C ALA A 167 -11.43 51.09 7.29
N THR A 168 -10.26 50.68 7.79
CA THR A 168 -9.19 50.03 7.01
C THR A 168 -8.92 48.63 7.58
N GLY A 169 -7.92 47.92 7.07
CA GLY A 169 -7.48 46.63 7.64
C GLY A 169 -6.31 46.78 8.62
N GLU A 170 -5.92 48.00 8.97
CA GLU A 170 -4.71 48.29 9.77
C GLU A 170 -4.85 47.88 11.25
N ASP A 171 -6.08 47.73 11.74
CA ASP A 171 -6.49 47.45 13.11
C ASP A 171 -7.02 46.03 13.34
N VAL A 172 -6.83 45.14 12.35
CA VAL A 172 -7.18 43.72 12.48
C VAL A 172 -6.14 42.98 13.30
N LEU A 173 -6.56 42.47 14.45
CA LEU A 173 -5.77 41.61 15.32
C LEU A 173 -6.20 40.15 15.16
N VAL A 174 -5.24 39.27 14.86
CA VAL A 174 -5.49 37.84 14.63
C VAL A 174 -4.89 37.01 15.76
N TYR A 175 -5.71 36.09 16.27
CA TYR A 175 -5.34 35.09 17.27
C TYR A 175 -5.54 33.70 16.68
N PHE A 176 -4.68 32.77 17.06
CA PHE A 176 -4.80 31.35 16.74
C PHE A 176 -4.02 30.54 17.77
N ASP A 177 -4.38 29.28 17.92
CA ASP A 177 -3.55 28.32 18.64
C ASP A 177 -2.47 27.79 17.70
N ALA A 178 -1.23 27.81 18.18
CA ALA A 178 -0.10 27.25 17.46
C ALA A 178 -0.39 25.80 17.07
N ALA A 179 0.20 25.39 15.94
CA ALA A 179 0.05 24.02 15.48
C ALA A 179 0.68 23.05 16.48
N ALA A 180 0.14 21.83 16.56
CA ALA A 180 0.58 20.85 17.53
C ALA A 180 2.07 20.44 17.37
N ASP A 181 2.64 20.58 16.16
CA ASP A 181 4.05 20.32 15.87
C ASP A 181 4.68 21.47 15.06
N GLU A 182 5.21 22.48 15.76
CA GLU A 182 5.90 23.62 15.14
C GLU A 182 7.29 23.27 14.56
N ALA A 183 7.85 22.08 14.84
CA ALA A 183 9.10 21.68 14.19
C ALA A 183 8.94 21.49 12.67
N THR A 184 7.69 21.28 12.22
CA THR A 184 7.32 21.16 10.81
C THR A 184 7.04 22.51 10.13
N ILE A 185 7.11 23.63 10.87
CA ILE A 185 6.66 24.95 10.42
C ILE A 185 7.82 25.95 10.48
N SER A 186 8.09 26.62 9.36
CA SER A 186 9.04 27.74 9.32
C SER A 186 8.38 29.08 9.70
N GLN A 187 7.10 29.25 9.34
CA GLN A 187 6.32 30.45 9.61
C GLN A 187 4.82 30.20 9.46
N TYR A 188 4.02 31.02 10.14
CA TYR A 188 2.61 31.19 9.83
C TYR A 188 2.42 32.32 8.80
N ARG A 189 1.50 32.13 7.85
CA ARG A 189 1.06 33.18 6.92
C ARG A 189 -0.43 33.45 7.13
N ILE A 190 -0.78 34.70 7.40
CA ILE A 190 -2.17 35.14 7.51
C ILE A 190 -2.60 35.70 6.15
N LEU A 191 -3.62 35.08 5.55
CA LEU A 191 -4.20 35.51 4.28
C LEU A 191 -5.63 36.00 4.52
N MET A 192 -5.87 37.29 4.33
CA MET A 192 -7.22 37.86 4.40
C MET A 192 -7.87 37.81 3.03
N VAL A 193 -9.04 37.17 2.95
CA VAL A 193 -9.76 36.93 1.70
C VAL A 193 -11.12 37.62 1.79
N LYS A 194 -11.46 38.41 0.77
CA LYS A 194 -12.80 39.00 0.66
C LYS A 194 -13.83 37.88 0.60
N ASP A 195 -14.94 38.04 1.33
CA ASP A 195 -16.01 37.03 1.44
C ASP A 195 -16.45 36.47 0.08
N ALA A 196 -16.64 37.36 -0.92
CA ALA A 196 -17.01 36.99 -2.29
C ALA A 196 -16.03 36.01 -2.98
N ASN A 197 -14.79 35.89 -2.51
CA ASN A 197 -13.75 35.02 -3.06
C ASN A 197 -13.47 33.79 -2.19
N VAL A 198 -14.08 33.65 -1.01
CA VAL A 198 -13.80 32.53 -0.09
C VAL A 198 -14.10 31.19 -0.76
N GLY A 199 -15.18 31.10 -1.54
CA GLY A 199 -15.56 29.87 -2.24
C GLY A 199 -14.56 29.40 -3.30
N SER A 200 -13.68 30.28 -3.81
CA SER A 200 -12.64 29.95 -4.79
C SER A 200 -11.23 29.95 -4.21
N PHE A 201 -11.05 30.41 -2.97
CA PHE A 201 -9.76 30.45 -2.31
C PHE A 201 -9.39 29.08 -1.75
N ASN A 202 -8.33 28.49 -2.30
CA ASN A 202 -7.83 27.17 -1.95
C ASN A 202 -6.31 27.21 -1.73
N LEU A 203 -5.72 26.05 -1.41
CA LEU A 203 -4.27 25.95 -1.15
C LEU A 203 -3.41 26.43 -2.33
N THR A 204 -3.83 26.20 -3.57
CA THR A 204 -3.12 26.70 -4.76
C THR A 204 -3.12 28.23 -4.79
N ALA A 205 -4.28 28.86 -4.54
CA ALA A 205 -4.38 30.31 -4.47
C ALA A 205 -3.60 30.91 -3.28
N ALA A 206 -3.51 30.19 -2.16
CA ALA A 206 -2.75 30.59 -0.97
C ALA A 206 -1.22 30.47 -1.13
N ASN A 207 -0.76 29.66 -2.10
CA ASN A 207 0.66 29.41 -2.38
C ASN A 207 1.20 30.23 -3.57
N ALA A 208 0.32 30.89 -4.33
CA ALA A 208 0.69 31.84 -5.38
C ALA A 208 1.21 33.16 -4.79
#